data_AF-A0A6I1QPP5-F1
#
_entry.id   AF-A0A6I1QPP5-F1
#
_cell.length_a   1.000
_cell.length_b   1.000
_cell.length_c   1.000
_cell.angle_alpha   90.00
_cell.angle_beta   90.00
_cell.angle_gamma   90.00
#
_symmetry.space_group_name_H-M   'P 1'
#
loop_
_entity.id
_entity.type
_entity.pdbx_description
1 polymer ?
#
loop_
_entity_poly.entity_id
_entity_poly.type
_entity_poly.pdbx_seq_one_letter_code
_entity_poly.pdbx_strand_id
1 'polypeptide(L)'
;MLSKKVEFDEREYGKNPFSEKELRAIIGDSPIEQFLNTRTALYREKGMKQKPPSKNEAINLMLKDANLLKRPVIIKGKKKLTGFNEAEVKELL
;
A
#
# COMPACT_ATOMS: atom_id res chain seq x y z
N MET A 1 -2.86 19.00 22.39
CA MET A 1 -3.18 17.93 21.41
C MET A 1 -2.76 16.61 22.03
N LEU A 2 -3.70 15.70 22.31
CA LEU A 2 -3.37 14.38 22.86
C LEU A 2 -2.64 13.55 21.79
N SER A 3 -1.31 13.49 21.90
CA SER A 3 -0.51 12.47 21.24
C SER A 3 -0.85 11.13 21.88
N LYS A 4 -1.79 10.38 21.28
CA LYS A 4 -1.98 8.96 21.62
C LYS A 4 -0.64 8.27 21.34
N LYS A 5 0.08 7.87 22.40
CA LYS A 5 1.25 6.98 22.27
C LYS A 5 0.73 5.61 21.87
N VAL A 6 0.71 5.35 20.58
CA VAL A 6 0.37 4.05 20.01
C VAL A 6 1.68 3.34 19.77
N GLU A 7 1.83 2.14 20.31
CA GLU A 7 2.95 1.28 19.95
C GLU A 7 2.71 0.75 18.53
N PHE A 8 3.67 0.97 17.63
CA PHE A 8 3.64 0.49 16.27
C PHE A 8 5.02 -0.02 15.87
N ASP A 9 5.04 -1.07 15.06
CA ASP A 9 6.24 -1.51 14.37
C ASP A 9 6.41 -0.72 13.08
N GLU A 10 7.58 -0.11 12.90
CA GLU A 10 7.94 0.58 11.67
C GLU A 10 8.75 -0.34 10.76
N ARG A 11 8.38 -0.40 9.48
CA ARG A 11 9.13 -1.13 8.45
C ARG A 11 9.39 -0.24 7.26
N GLU A 12 10.67 -0.01 6.96
CA GLU A 12 11.11 0.64 5.72
C GLU A 12 11.10 -0.37 4.56
N TYR A 13 9.92 -0.60 3.98
CA TYR A 13 9.78 -1.59 2.89
C TYR A 13 10.44 -1.18 1.56
N GLY A 14 10.95 0.06 1.46
CA GLY A 14 11.82 0.44 0.35
C GLY A 14 13.18 -0.28 0.38
N LYS A 15 13.68 -0.61 1.57
CA LYS A 15 14.89 -1.42 1.77
C LYS A 15 14.57 -2.90 1.97
N ASN A 16 13.49 -3.17 2.69
CA ASN A 16 13.04 -4.52 3.04
C ASN A 16 11.66 -4.81 2.42
N PRO A 17 11.59 -5.05 1.10
CA PRO A 17 10.31 -5.21 0.39
C PRO A 17 9.46 -6.33 0.97
N PHE A 18 8.15 -6.20 0.83
CA PHE A 18 7.21 -7.25 1.21
C PHE A 18 7.37 -8.47 0.29
N SER A 19 7.20 -9.65 0.85
CA SER A 19 7.03 -10.88 0.08
C SER A 19 5.69 -10.89 -0.65
N GLU A 20 5.57 -11.74 -1.67
CA GLU A 20 4.31 -11.89 -2.42
C GLU A 20 3.14 -12.25 -1.49
N LYS A 21 3.39 -13.15 -0.53
CA LYS A 21 2.39 -13.60 0.44
C LYS A 21 1.91 -12.45 1.34
N GLU A 22 2.84 -11.60 1.79
CA GLU A 22 2.50 -10.40 2.57
C GLU A 22 1.71 -9.40 1.72
N LEU A 23 2.12 -9.13 0.48
CA LEU A 23 1.39 -8.22 -0.42
C LEU A 23 -0.04 -8.71 -0.67
N ARG A 24 -0.22 -10.01 -0.94
CA ARG A 24 -1.54 -10.63 -1.08
C ARG A 24 -2.38 -10.47 0.19
N ALA A 25 -1.78 -10.66 1.36
CA ALA A 25 -2.47 -10.48 2.63
C ALA A 25 -2.84 -9.01 2.89
N ILE A 26 -1.98 -8.06 2.55
CA ILE A 26 -2.20 -6.62 2.71
C ILE A 26 -3.31 -6.12 1.77
N ILE A 27 -3.24 -6.52 0.49
CA ILE A 27 -4.22 -6.11 -0.53
C ILE A 27 -5.57 -6.78 -0.26
N GLY A 28 -5.56 -8.07 0.14
CA GLY A 28 -6.78 -8.82 0.43
C GLY A 28 -7.76 -8.77 -0.74
N ASP A 29 -9.03 -8.49 -0.46
CA ASP A 29 -10.09 -8.33 -1.45
C ASP A 29 -10.25 -6.91 -1.97
N SER A 30 -9.48 -5.95 -1.43
CA SER A 30 -9.59 -4.55 -1.80
C SER A 30 -9.19 -4.29 -3.27
N PRO A 31 -9.75 -3.24 -3.91
CA PRO A 31 -9.36 -2.81 -5.24
C PRO A 31 -7.86 -2.44 -5.29
N ILE A 32 -7.15 -2.95 -6.28
CA ILE A 32 -5.70 -2.79 -6.39
C ILE A 32 -5.28 -1.33 -6.59
N GLU A 33 -6.14 -0.53 -7.20
CA GLU A 33 -5.94 0.87 -7.51
C GLU A 33 -5.69 1.71 -6.25
N GLN A 34 -6.23 1.29 -5.11
CA GLN A 34 -6.02 1.96 -3.82
C GLN A 34 -4.56 1.84 -3.33
N PHE A 35 -3.86 0.80 -3.78
CA PHE A 35 -2.49 0.45 -3.40
C PHE A 35 -1.47 0.98 -4.41
N LEU A 36 -1.89 1.46 -5.58
CA LEU A 36 -0.97 1.97 -6.60
C LEU A 36 -0.56 3.41 -6.32
N ASN A 37 0.75 3.65 -6.37
CA ASN A 37 1.34 4.98 -6.26
C ASN A 37 1.30 5.69 -7.62
N THR A 38 0.28 6.54 -7.78
CA THR A 38 0.01 7.29 -9.02
C THR A 38 1.10 8.29 -9.41
N ARG A 39 2.03 8.59 -8.51
CA ARG A 39 3.13 9.55 -8.74
C ARG A 39 4.37 8.92 -9.37
N THR A 40 4.44 7.60 -9.45
CA THR A 40 5.61 6.90 -10.02
C THR A 40 5.69 7.03 -11.53
N ALA A 41 6.92 7.01 -12.07
CA ALA A 41 7.13 6.94 -13.52
C ALA A 41 6.47 5.67 -14.10
N LEU A 42 6.66 4.52 -13.45
CA LEU A 42 6.06 3.24 -13.84
C LEU A 42 4.55 3.31 -14.02
N TYR A 43 3.83 3.97 -13.10
CA TYR A 43 2.37 4.15 -13.20
C TYR A 43 1.98 4.98 -14.44
N ARG A 44 2.72 6.05 -14.74
CA ARG A 44 2.48 6.93 -15.89
C ARG A 44 2.82 6.24 -17.21
N GLU A 45 3.99 5.60 -17.30
CA GLU A 45 4.49 4.92 -18.49
C GLU A 45 3.60 3.75 -18.91
N LYS A 46 3.08 2.99 -17.94
CA LYS A 46 2.16 1.88 -18.20
C LYS A 46 0.70 2.31 -18.41
N GLY A 47 0.38 3.61 -18.35
CA GLY A 47 -0.99 4.10 -18.53
C GLY A 47 -1.98 3.52 -17.52
N MET A 48 -1.52 3.22 -16.30
CA MET A 48 -2.31 2.49 -15.29
C MET A 48 -3.57 3.25 -14.84
N LYS A 49 -3.64 4.56 -15.10
CA LYS A 49 -4.84 5.37 -14.87
C LYS A 49 -6.00 4.98 -15.79
N GLN A 50 -5.72 4.62 -17.04
CA GLN A 50 -6.75 4.23 -18.02
C GLN A 50 -6.96 2.72 -18.01
N LYS A 51 -5.86 1.96 -17.84
CA LYS A 51 -5.86 0.51 -17.83
C LYS A 51 -5.12 -0.01 -16.59
N PRO A 52 -5.79 -0.06 -15.43
CA PRO A 52 -5.16 -0.58 -14.23
C PRO A 52 -4.77 -2.06 -14.42
N PRO A 53 -3.60 -2.48 -13.89
CA PRO A 53 -3.19 -3.88 -13.96
C PRO A 53 -4.11 -4.77 -13.13
N SER A 54 -4.12 -6.06 -13.43
CA SER A 54 -4.79 -7.03 -12.56
C SER A 54 -4.10 -7.10 -11.19
N LYS A 55 -4.78 -7.62 -10.16
CA LYS A 55 -4.21 -7.79 -8.81
C LYS A 55 -2.90 -8.59 -8.83
N ASN A 56 -2.87 -9.71 -9.55
CA ASN A 56 -1.67 -10.55 -9.69
C ASN A 56 -0.54 -9.79 -10.41
N GLU A 57 -0.87 -9.07 -11.48
CA GLU A 57 0.12 -8.29 -12.23
C GLU A 57 0.70 -7.16 -11.38
N ALA A 58 -0.15 -6.42 -10.66
CA ALA A 58 0.28 -5.35 -9.78
C ALA A 58 1.20 -5.86 -8.67
N ILE A 59 0.87 -7.00 -8.05
CA ILE A 59 1.74 -7.63 -7.04
C ILE A 59 3.10 -7.99 -7.65
N ASN A 60 3.12 -8.60 -8.84
CA ASN A 60 4.36 -8.90 -9.54
C ASN A 60 5.18 -7.64 -9.87
N LEU A 61 4.51 -6.52 -10.18
CA LEU A 61 5.17 -5.24 -10.39
C LEU A 61 5.71 -4.65 -9.08
N MET A 62 4.97 -4.73 -7.98
CA MET A 62 5.40 -4.27 -6.66
C MET A 62 6.59 -5.06 -6.11
N LEU A 63 6.68 -6.36 -6.42
CA LEU A 63 7.84 -7.18 -6.07
C LEU A 63 9.11 -6.75 -6.82
N LYS A 64 8.96 -6.23 -8.05
CA LYS A 64 10.08 -5.70 -8.85
C LYS A 64 10.42 -4.27 -8.48
N ASP A 65 9.41 -3.45 -8.22
CA ASP A 65 9.53 -2.05 -7.83
C ASP A 65 8.57 -1.72 -6.69
N ALA A 66 9.11 -1.75 -5.46
CA ALA A 66 8.36 -1.44 -4.25
C ALA A 66 7.83 0.01 -4.21
N ASN A 67 8.33 0.92 -5.07
CA ASN A 67 7.83 2.30 -5.15
C ASN A 67 6.44 2.39 -5.76
N LEU A 68 6.02 1.37 -6.51
CA LEU A 68 4.66 1.28 -7.03
C LEU A 68 3.63 1.12 -5.92
N LEU A 69 4.02 0.60 -4.75
CA LEU A 69 3.15 0.53 -3.58
C LEU A 69 2.97 1.91 -2.94
N LYS A 70 1.73 2.31 -2.72
CA LYS A 70 1.36 3.59 -2.11
C LYS A 70 1.76 3.64 -0.64
N ARG A 71 2.24 4.81 -0.21
CA ARG A 71 2.71 5.06 1.16
C ARG A 71 1.77 6.03 1.91
N PRO A 72 1.62 5.93 3.24
CA PRO A 72 2.02 4.82 4.11
C PRO A 72 1.13 3.59 3.91
N VAL A 73 1.61 2.42 4.36
CA VAL A 73 0.81 1.19 4.50
C VAL A 73 0.62 0.97 5.99
N ILE A 74 -0.62 1.02 6.46
CA ILE A 74 -0.95 0.89 7.88
C ILE A 74 -1.73 -0.41 8.06
N ILE A 75 -1.26 -1.27 8.95
CA ILE A 75 -1.87 -2.57 9.23
C ILE A 75 -2.23 -2.59 10.71
N LYS A 76 -3.52 -2.69 11.05
CA LYS A 76 -4.01 -2.88 12.42
C LYS A 76 -4.97 -4.07 12.46
N GLY A 77 -4.45 -5.22 12.89
CA GLY A 77 -5.20 -6.48 12.93
C GLY A 77 -5.73 -6.85 11.53
N LYS A 78 -7.06 -6.87 11.37
CA LYS A 78 -7.71 -7.18 10.09
C LYS A 78 -7.83 -5.99 9.14
N LYS A 79 -7.75 -4.75 9.66
CA LYS A 79 -7.88 -3.53 8.85
C LYS A 79 -6.51 -3.17 8.26
N LYS A 80 -6.47 -2.97 6.94
CA LYS A 80 -5.30 -2.49 6.20
C LYS A 80 -5.69 -1.23 5.45
N LEU A 81 -4.91 -0.18 5.62
CA LEU A 81 -5.10 1.10 4.96
C LEU A 81 -3.87 1.43 4.13
N THR A 82 -4.09 2.01 2.95
CA THR A 82 -3.00 2.48 2.10
C THR A 82 -3.21 3.90 1.62
N GLY A 83 -2.19 4.73 1.84
CA GLY A 83 -2.33 6.18 1.76
C GLY A 83 -2.80 6.76 3.09
N PHE A 84 -2.53 8.04 3.28
CA PHE A 84 -2.94 8.75 4.48
C PHE A 84 -4.32 9.35 4.28
N ASN A 85 -5.32 8.80 4.96
CA ASN A 85 -6.64 9.40 5.11
C ASN A 85 -6.87 9.63 6.62
N GLU A 86 -6.90 10.89 7.05
CA GLU A 86 -7.00 11.25 8.47
C GLU A 86 -8.24 10.66 9.13
N ALA A 87 -9.38 10.61 8.43
CA ALA A 87 -10.62 10.04 8.96
C ALA A 87 -10.48 8.53 9.21
N GLU A 88 -9.96 7.80 8.22
CA GLU A 88 -9.74 6.35 8.33
C GLU A 88 -8.67 6.01 9.37
N VAL A 89 -7.60 6.81 9.44
CA VAL A 89 -6.55 6.65 10.45
C VAL A 89 -7.10 6.90 11.86
N LYS A 90 -7.96 7.91 12.03
CA LYS A 90 -8.60 8.21 13.33
C LYS A 90 -9.58 7.12 13.76
N GLU A 91 -10.34 6.53 12.84
CA GLU A 91 -11.15 5.34 13.12
C GLU A 91 -10.30 4.09 13.41
N LEU A 92 -9.10 4.03 12.83
CA LEU A 92 -8.16 2.95 13.10
C LEU A 92 -7.57 3.05 14.50
N LEU A 93 -7.31 4.26 15.03
CA LEU A 93 -6.60 4.52 16.29
C LEU A 93 -7.47 4.51 17.54
#